data_AF-A0A3R6URT9-F1
#
_entry.id   AF-A0A3R6URT9-F1
#
_cell.length_a   1.000
_cell.length_b   1.000
_cell.length_c   1.000
_cell.angle_alpha   90.00
_cell.angle_beta   90.00
_cell.angle_gamma   90.00
#
_symmetry.space_group_name_H-M   'P 1'
#
loop_
_entity.id
_entity.type
_entity.pdbx_description
1 polymer ?
#
loop_
_entity_poly.entity_id
_entity_poly.type
_entity_poly.pdbx_seq_one_letter_code
_entity_poly.pdbx_strand_id
1 'polypeptide(L)'
;MKRKDISSSRIMVMEDGREFYPAKYRMDDFKKEHPTGRFSTEAIEFKANSMAVFKAYVYPDSDPDSRPLSEAYCMRWYDMNTVNFVETAETGAISRALANAGYNLCSYELNEGIDPLSRMIDLDGNPYLNVMWRLAWIRRDIPSIYIKKELLSLSNNTALVKVELFDNGKLLATAHASKTYCHNENGGEYFVDWAETAATGRAISQLGYDLPVDSSSIYDEPIISDAPKFVNTNPDLEQFMEAYDNTPQNLPAEKPEEKETFDFEQKSDVQVISFEINEGTDPNELSLDNAFHLKPNFGKYANQELRDIAEAGDLNWLLKMSTLMKETYPLLASGADMVYRYYK
;
A
#
# COMPACT_ATOMS: atom_id res chain seq x y z
N MET A 1 9.59 -29.26 2.86
CA MET A 1 10.21 -28.68 1.65
C MET A 1 11.60 -29.28 1.50
N LYS A 2 11.98 -29.89 0.36
CA LYS A 2 13.36 -30.37 0.14
C LYS A 2 14.30 -29.16 -0.06
N ARG A 3 15.57 -29.27 0.34
CA ARG A 3 16.62 -28.27 0.04
C ARG A 3 16.61 -27.95 -1.45
N LYS A 4 16.49 -26.67 -1.80
CA LYS A 4 16.57 -26.15 -3.17
C LYS A 4 17.72 -25.16 -3.22
N ASP A 5 18.88 -25.61 -3.70
CA ASP A 5 20.00 -24.71 -4.01
C ASP A 5 19.62 -23.86 -5.23
N ILE A 6 19.63 -22.54 -5.11
CA ILE A 6 19.45 -21.65 -6.26
C ILE A 6 20.80 -21.45 -6.94
N SER A 7 20.89 -21.80 -8.23
CA SER A 7 22.05 -21.40 -9.04
C SER A 7 22.16 -19.87 -9.11
N SER A 8 23.34 -19.32 -8.82
CA SER A 8 23.61 -17.87 -8.88
C SER A 8 23.22 -17.23 -10.22
N SER A 9 23.20 -17.99 -11.31
CA SER A 9 22.74 -17.56 -12.64
C SER A 9 21.24 -17.21 -12.72
N ARG A 10 20.45 -17.57 -11.70
CA ARG A 10 19.02 -17.26 -11.59
C ARG A 10 18.74 -16.07 -10.68
N ILE A 11 19.76 -15.49 -10.05
CA ILE A 11 19.67 -14.31 -9.21
C ILE A 11 20.07 -13.10 -10.07
N MET A 12 19.27 -12.04 -10.02
CA MET A 12 19.55 -10.78 -10.68
C MET A 12 20.01 -9.78 -9.63
N VAL A 13 21.19 -9.21 -9.81
CA VAL A 13 21.71 -8.16 -8.93
C VAL A 13 21.38 -6.81 -9.55
N MET A 14 20.63 -5.98 -8.83
CA MET A 14 20.31 -4.61 -9.21
C MET A 14 21.54 -3.70 -9.08
N GLU A 15 21.50 -2.51 -9.69
CA GLU A 15 22.61 -1.54 -9.60
C GLU A 15 22.94 -1.13 -8.16
N ASP A 16 21.94 -1.11 -7.29
CA ASP A 16 22.09 -0.82 -5.86
C ASP A 16 22.53 -2.03 -5.02
N GLY A 17 22.89 -3.15 -5.66
CA GLY A 17 23.34 -4.37 -5.01
C GLY A 17 22.22 -5.25 -4.47
N ARG A 18 20.95 -4.86 -4.59
CA ARG A 18 19.83 -5.72 -4.16
C ARG A 18 19.73 -6.95 -5.07
N GLU A 19 19.59 -8.10 -4.44
CA GLU A 19 19.33 -9.35 -5.15
C GLU A 19 17.84 -9.54 -5.38
N PHE A 20 17.49 -9.88 -6.61
CA PHE A 20 16.14 -10.13 -7.05
C PHE A 20 16.07 -11.52 -7.66
N TYR A 21 15.02 -12.27 -7.30
CA TYR A 21 14.69 -13.53 -7.96
C TYR A 21 13.59 -13.30 -9.00
N PRO A 22 13.85 -13.35 -10.30
CA PRO A 22 12.84 -13.08 -11.32
C PRO A 22 11.58 -13.96 -11.26
N ALA A 23 10.43 -13.37 -11.61
CA ALA A 23 9.12 -14.04 -11.65
C ALA A 23 9.15 -15.34 -12.47
N LYS A 24 9.81 -15.33 -13.64
CA LYS A 24 9.96 -16.51 -14.50
C LYS A 24 10.59 -17.71 -13.78
N TYR A 25 11.55 -17.47 -12.88
CA TYR A 25 12.22 -18.53 -12.15
C TYR A 25 11.39 -19.02 -10.96
N ARG A 26 10.64 -18.11 -10.32
CA ARG A 26 9.61 -18.50 -9.33
C ARG A 26 8.56 -19.40 -9.95
N MET A 27 8.07 -19.05 -11.14
CA MET A 27 7.08 -19.84 -11.88
C MET A 27 7.63 -21.22 -12.27
N ASP A 28 8.87 -21.29 -12.77
CA ASP A 28 9.54 -22.54 -13.12
C ASP A 28 9.71 -23.45 -11.88
N ASP A 29 10.18 -22.91 -10.76
CA ASP A 29 10.32 -23.67 -9.51
C ASP A 29 8.98 -24.14 -8.97
N PHE A 30 7.96 -23.29 -9.05
CA PHE A 30 6.60 -23.64 -8.67
C PHE A 30 6.07 -24.77 -9.54
N LYS A 31 6.21 -24.68 -10.87
CA LYS A 31 5.73 -25.72 -11.80
C LYS A 31 6.46 -27.05 -11.66
N LYS A 32 7.73 -27.04 -11.23
CA LYS A 32 8.47 -28.27 -10.91
C LYS A 32 7.93 -28.98 -9.68
N GLU A 33 7.48 -28.22 -8.66
CA GLU A 33 6.91 -28.78 -7.43
C GLU A 33 5.40 -29.09 -7.57
N HIS A 34 4.70 -28.27 -8.36
CA HIS A 34 3.27 -28.33 -8.61
C HIS A 34 3.01 -28.38 -10.13
N PRO A 35 3.20 -29.55 -10.78
CA PRO A 35 3.03 -29.66 -12.23
C PRO A 35 1.65 -29.23 -12.72
N THR A 36 0.61 -29.52 -11.94
CA THR A 36 -0.79 -29.14 -12.20
C THR A 36 -1.19 -27.81 -11.57
N GLY A 37 -0.30 -27.16 -10.80
CA GLY A 37 -0.59 -25.90 -10.12
C GLY A 37 -0.97 -24.79 -11.10
N ARG A 38 -1.83 -23.86 -10.68
CA ARG A 38 -2.35 -22.79 -11.55
C ARG A 38 -2.24 -21.42 -10.90
N PHE A 39 -2.34 -20.40 -11.74
CA PHE A 39 -2.41 -19.01 -11.34
C PHE A 39 -3.77 -18.45 -11.77
N SER A 40 -4.36 -17.59 -10.94
CA SER A 40 -5.56 -16.83 -11.29
C SER A 40 -5.30 -15.36 -10.97
N THR A 41 -5.75 -14.47 -11.83
CA THR A 41 -5.61 -13.01 -11.65
C THR A 41 -6.97 -12.34 -11.71
N GLU A 42 -7.07 -11.22 -11.03
CA GLU A 42 -8.27 -10.39 -10.96
C GLU A 42 -7.86 -8.92 -11.08
N ALA A 43 -8.43 -8.21 -12.06
CA ALA A 43 -8.27 -6.76 -12.15
C ALA A 43 -9.16 -6.11 -11.10
N ILE A 44 -8.53 -5.44 -10.13
CA ILE A 44 -9.21 -4.82 -8.99
C ILE A 44 -9.60 -3.38 -9.31
N GLU A 45 -8.69 -2.65 -9.93
CA GLU A 45 -8.90 -1.26 -10.33
C GLU A 45 -8.14 -1.01 -11.63
N PHE A 46 -8.82 -0.34 -12.56
CA PHE A 46 -8.19 0.17 -13.78
C PHE A 46 -8.67 1.59 -14.05
N LYS A 47 -7.75 2.54 -13.92
CA LYS A 47 -7.98 3.94 -14.30
C LYS A 47 -7.10 4.24 -15.49
N ALA A 48 -7.73 4.44 -16.64
CA ALA A 48 -7.04 4.75 -17.89
C ALA A 48 -6.08 5.94 -17.68
N ASN A 49 -4.84 5.80 -18.15
CA ASN A 49 -3.76 6.79 -18.02
C ASN A 49 -3.44 7.20 -16.57
N SER A 50 -3.78 6.37 -15.58
CA SER A 50 -3.52 6.65 -14.16
C SER A 50 -2.90 5.45 -13.46
N MET A 51 -3.63 4.37 -13.22
CA MET A 51 -3.10 3.22 -12.50
C MET A 51 -3.85 1.93 -12.81
N ALA A 52 -3.17 0.81 -12.59
CA ALA A 52 -3.76 -0.52 -12.60
C ALA A 52 -3.41 -1.25 -11.28
N VAL A 53 -4.39 -1.94 -10.71
CA VAL A 53 -4.24 -2.79 -9.53
C VAL A 53 -4.75 -4.19 -9.87
N PHE A 54 -3.91 -5.19 -9.66
CA PHE A 54 -4.26 -6.60 -9.85
C PHE A 54 -4.10 -7.36 -8.55
N LYS A 55 -4.95 -8.36 -8.35
CA LYS A 55 -4.76 -9.42 -7.36
C LYS A 55 -4.44 -10.72 -8.08
N ALA A 56 -3.52 -11.50 -7.53
CA ALA A 56 -3.19 -12.82 -8.02
C ALA A 56 -3.32 -13.87 -6.92
N TYR A 57 -3.66 -15.09 -7.33
CA TYR A 57 -3.82 -16.27 -6.50
C TYR A 57 -2.95 -17.40 -7.08
N VAL A 58 -2.23 -18.12 -6.22
CA VAL A 58 -1.40 -19.28 -6.60
C VAL A 58 -2.02 -20.55 -6.00
N TYR A 59 -2.38 -21.52 -6.83
CA TYR A 59 -3.04 -22.76 -6.42
C TYR A 59 -2.12 -23.96 -6.64
N PRO A 60 -2.01 -24.89 -5.67
CA PRO A 60 -1.04 -25.99 -5.73
C PRO A 60 -1.35 -27.04 -6.82
N ASP A 61 -2.58 -27.05 -7.33
CA ASP A 61 -3.04 -27.98 -8.35
C ASP A 61 -4.17 -27.36 -9.20
N SER A 62 -4.73 -28.16 -10.09
CA SER A 62 -5.80 -27.77 -11.01
C SER A 62 -7.20 -27.93 -10.44
N ASP A 63 -7.34 -28.40 -9.19
CA ASP A 63 -8.64 -28.59 -8.56
C ASP A 63 -9.35 -27.21 -8.42
N PRO A 64 -10.60 -27.07 -8.90
CA PRO A 64 -11.40 -25.87 -8.67
C PRO A 64 -11.61 -25.56 -7.18
N ASP A 65 -11.72 -26.59 -6.35
CA ASP A 65 -12.01 -26.47 -4.91
C ASP A 65 -10.75 -26.30 -4.06
N SER A 66 -9.56 -26.42 -4.68
CA SER A 66 -8.30 -26.19 -4.00
C SER A 66 -8.20 -24.77 -3.48
N ARG A 67 -7.83 -24.63 -2.21
CA ARG A 67 -7.49 -23.34 -1.60
C ARG A 67 -6.16 -22.83 -2.19
N PRO A 68 -6.03 -21.52 -2.46
CA PRO A 68 -4.74 -20.97 -2.88
C PRO A 68 -3.68 -21.12 -1.78
N LEU A 69 -2.43 -21.37 -2.17
CA LEU A 69 -1.26 -21.34 -1.29
C LEU A 69 -1.01 -19.91 -0.77
N SER A 70 -1.29 -18.92 -1.61
CA SER A 70 -1.01 -17.52 -1.36
C SER A 70 -1.75 -16.61 -2.34
N GLU A 71 -1.84 -15.35 -1.96
CA GLU A 71 -2.32 -14.27 -2.79
C GLU A 71 -1.52 -12.99 -2.59
N ALA A 72 -1.59 -12.10 -3.57
CA ALA A 72 -0.99 -10.77 -3.50
C ALA A 72 -1.63 -9.79 -4.47
N TYR A 73 -1.62 -8.52 -4.08
CA TYR A 73 -1.89 -7.36 -4.87
C TYR A 73 -0.60 -6.80 -5.46
N CYS A 74 -0.72 -6.11 -6.58
CA CYS A 74 0.33 -5.30 -7.18
C CYS A 74 -0.31 -4.13 -7.92
N MET A 75 0.22 -2.92 -7.68
CA MET A 75 -0.19 -1.73 -8.41
C MET A 75 0.93 -1.16 -9.28
N ARG A 76 0.57 -0.59 -10.43
CA ARG A 76 1.49 0.21 -11.24
C ARG A 76 0.81 1.49 -11.70
N TRP A 77 1.57 2.58 -11.66
CA TRP A 77 1.19 3.84 -12.28
C TRP A 77 1.33 3.73 -13.79
N TYR A 78 0.47 4.44 -14.50
CA TYR A 78 0.68 4.75 -15.90
C TYR A 78 1.94 5.60 -16.03
N ASP A 79 2.83 5.17 -16.91
CA ASP A 79 4.01 5.91 -17.31
C ASP A 79 4.04 5.96 -18.85
N MET A 80 4.23 7.15 -19.41
CA MET A 80 4.28 7.36 -20.86
C MET A 80 5.43 6.59 -21.53
N ASN A 81 6.49 6.27 -20.77
CA ASN A 81 7.60 5.46 -21.26
C ASN A 81 7.35 3.95 -21.09
N THR A 82 6.37 3.58 -20.27
CA THR A 82 6.09 2.21 -19.85
C THR A 82 4.62 1.88 -20.11
N VAL A 83 4.27 1.76 -21.39
CA VAL A 83 2.88 1.54 -21.86
C VAL A 83 2.26 0.23 -21.37
N ASN A 84 3.07 -0.71 -20.87
CA ASN A 84 2.64 -2.02 -20.37
C ASN A 84 2.43 -2.07 -18.84
N PHE A 85 1.99 -0.97 -18.23
CA PHE A 85 1.77 -0.88 -16.78
C PHE A 85 0.72 -1.89 -16.29
N VAL A 86 -0.25 -2.26 -17.13
CA VAL A 86 -1.27 -3.29 -16.84
C VAL A 86 -0.62 -4.66 -16.72
N GLU A 87 0.13 -5.09 -17.74
CA GLU A 87 0.84 -6.38 -17.76
C GLU A 87 1.89 -6.46 -16.66
N THR A 88 2.53 -5.32 -16.35
CA THR A 88 3.51 -5.21 -15.27
C THR A 88 2.84 -5.34 -13.90
N ALA A 89 1.65 -4.74 -13.71
CA ALA A 89 0.87 -4.91 -12.49
C ALA A 89 0.44 -6.37 -12.31
N GLU A 90 -0.12 -6.99 -13.35
CA GLU A 90 -0.57 -8.39 -13.33
C GLU A 90 0.60 -9.36 -13.06
N THR A 91 1.70 -9.22 -13.80
CA THR A 91 2.92 -10.03 -13.60
C THR A 91 3.51 -9.82 -12.21
N GLY A 92 3.49 -8.57 -11.73
CA GLY A 92 3.93 -8.22 -10.38
C GLY A 92 3.08 -8.89 -9.30
N ALA A 93 1.75 -8.95 -9.47
CA ALA A 93 0.84 -9.62 -8.55
C ALA A 93 1.17 -11.12 -8.46
N ILE A 94 1.34 -11.80 -9.60
CA ILE A 94 1.74 -13.21 -9.63
C ILE A 94 3.10 -13.42 -8.96
N SER A 95 4.07 -12.56 -9.27
CA SER A 95 5.42 -12.63 -8.69
C SER A 95 5.39 -12.48 -7.17
N ARG A 96 4.62 -11.52 -6.66
CA ARG A 96 4.43 -11.30 -5.22
C ARG A 96 3.68 -12.47 -4.58
N ALA A 97 2.65 -13.01 -5.23
CA ALA A 97 1.91 -14.17 -4.72
C ALA A 97 2.83 -15.41 -4.62
N LEU A 98 3.68 -15.66 -5.63
CA LEU A 98 4.68 -16.72 -5.59
C LEU A 98 5.73 -16.50 -4.50
N ALA A 99 6.24 -15.27 -4.35
CA ALA A 99 7.14 -14.93 -3.25
C ALA A 99 6.45 -15.21 -1.91
N ASN A 100 5.20 -14.80 -1.76
CA ASN A 100 4.39 -15.08 -0.58
C ASN A 100 4.06 -16.55 -0.41
N ALA A 101 4.26 -17.43 -1.39
CA ALA A 101 4.12 -18.89 -1.28
C ALA A 101 5.44 -19.60 -0.90
N GLY A 102 6.54 -18.85 -0.73
CA GLY A 102 7.87 -19.40 -0.40
C GLY A 102 8.81 -19.53 -1.60
N TYR A 103 8.43 -19.03 -2.78
CA TYR A 103 9.31 -18.95 -3.95
C TYR A 103 10.06 -17.61 -3.94
N ASN A 104 10.85 -17.36 -2.90
CA ASN A 104 11.63 -16.13 -2.69
C ASN A 104 13.01 -16.46 -2.11
N LEU A 105 13.99 -15.56 -2.30
CA LEU A 105 15.38 -15.74 -1.86
C LEU A 105 15.47 -16.09 -0.37
N CYS A 106 14.77 -15.35 0.49
CA CYS A 106 14.76 -15.57 1.94
C CYS A 106 14.36 -17.01 2.31
N SER A 107 13.41 -17.61 1.59
CA SER A 107 12.96 -19.00 1.84
C SER A 107 14.02 -20.02 1.45
N TYR A 108 14.79 -19.77 0.40
CA TYR A 108 15.90 -20.65 0.02
C TYR A 108 17.07 -20.52 0.99
N GLU A 109 17.46 -19.29 1.34
CA GLU A 109 18.51 -19.02 2.33
C GLU A 109 18.18 -19.64 3.71
N LEU A 110 16.91 -19.54 4.14
CA LEU A 110 16.44 -20.18 5.36
C LEU A 110 16.60 -21.71 5.31
N ASN A 111 16.38 -22.34 4.15
CA ASN A 111 16.57 -23.77 3.95
C ASN A 111 18.05 -24.18 3.93
N GLU A 112 18.97 -23.25 3.69
CA GLU A 112 20.42 -23.41 3.83
C GLU A 112 20.88 -23.28 5.30
N GLY A 113 19.96 -22.97 6.22
CA GLY A 113 20.23 -22.88 7.66
C GLY A 113 20.57 -21.48 8.15
N ILE A 114 20.34 -20.45 7.34
CA ILE A 114 20.51 -19.04 7.75
C ILE A 114 19.39 -18.67 8.73
N ASP A 115 19.76 -18.11 9.88
CA ASP A 115 18.83 -17.58 10.87
C ASP A 115 18.19 -16.27 10.36
N PRO A 116 16.85 -16.12 10.31
CA PRO A 116 16.20 -14.86 9.95
C PRO A 116 16.71 -13.65 10.73
N LEU A 117 17.02 -13.82 12.01
CA LEU A 117 17.48 -12.72 12.87
C LEU A 117 18.88 -12.24 12.49
N SER A 118 19.69 -13.04 11.79
CA SER A 118 20.99 -12.58 11.28
C SER A 118 20.86 -11.61 10.10
N ARG A 119 19.63 -11.34 9.64
CA ARG A 119 19.30 -10.47 8.49
C ARG A 119 18.55 -9.20 8.90
N MET A 120 18.53 -8.89 10.20
CA MET A 120 18.04 -7.62 10.70
C MET A 120 18.85 -6.46 10.11
N ILE A 121 18.16 -5.37 9.82
CA ILE A 121 18.75 -4.10 9.40
C ILE A 121 18.43 -3.03 10.45
N ASP A 122 19.24 -1.98 10.49
CA ASP A 122 18.97 -0.79 11.29
C ASP A 122 18.22 0.24 10.43
N LEU A 123 17.04 0.65 10.88
CA LEU A 123 16.25 1.75 10.32
C LEU A 123 16.26 2.91 11.31
N ASP A 124 17.19 3.85 11.11
CA ASP A 124 17.32 5.07 11.91
C ASP A 124 17.40 4.82 13.43
N GLY A 125 18.22 3.86 13.83
CA GLY A 125 18.42 3.45 15.22
C GLY A 125 17.42 2.42 15.73
N ASN A 126 16.52 1.94 14.87
CA ASN A 126 15.54 0.92 15.20
C ASN A 126 15.82 -0.36 14.42
N PRO A 127 16.07 -1.50 15.10
CA PRO A 127 16.25 -2.75 14.39
C PRO A 127 14.94 -3.13 13.69
N TYR A 128 15.07 -3.72 12.51
CA TYR A 128 13.95 -4.11 11.67
C TYR A 128 14.24 -5.42 10.95
N LEU A 129 13.27 -6.34 10.99
CA LEU A 129 13.30 -7.57 10.21
C LEU A 129 12.33 -7.44 9.03
N ASN A 130 12.84 -7.52 7.81
CA ASN A 130 12.01 -7.41 6.61
C ASN A 130 10.89 -8.47 6.59
N VAL A 131 9.70 -8.05 6.15
CA VAL A 131 8.50 -8.92 6.09
C VAL A 131 8.74 -10.20 5.28
N MET A 132 9.58 -10.18 4.24
CA MET A 132 9.91 -11.39 3.48
C MET A 132 10.67 -12.43 4.32
N TRP A 133 11.54 -12.01 5.24
CA TRP A 133 12.19 -12.91 6.20
C TRP A 133 11.18 -13.50 7.18
N ARG A 134 10.25 -12.68 7.70
CA ARG A 134 9.17 -13.14 8.58
C ARG A 134 8.25 -14.15 7.85
N LEU A 135 7.95 -13.90 6.58
CA LEU A 135 7.15 -14.77 5.73
C LEU A 135 7.84 -16.10 5.43
N ALA A 136 9.14 -16.08 5.12
CA ALA A 136 9.93 -17.30 4.95
C ALA A 136 9.93 -18.13 6.24
N TRP A 137 10.12 -17.47 7.39
CA TRP A 137 10.14 -18.11 8.69
C TRP A 137 8.81 -18.78 9.04
N ILE A 138 7.68 -18.06 9.00
CA ILE A 138 6.37 -18.66 9.32
C ILE A 138 6.01 -19.82 8.38
N ARG A 139 6.41 -19.77 7.10
CA ARG A 139 6.17 -20.89 6.17
C ARG A 139 7.02 -22.11 6.43
N ARG A 140 8.25 -21.93 6.93
CA ARG A 140 9.08 -23.05 7.37
C ARG A 140 8.42 -23.78 8.54
N ASP A 141 7.92 -23.02 9.52
CA ASP A 141 7.38 -23.56 10.76
C ASP A 141 5.93 -24.04 10.61
N ILE A 142 5.14 -23.39 9.75
CA ILE A 142 3.74 -23.71 9.43
C ILE A 142 3.57 -23.80 7.90
N PRO A 143 3.95 -24.93 7.25
CA PRO A 143 3.88 -25.07 5.80
C PRO A 143 2.47 -24.95 5.21
N SER A 144 1.44 -25.30 5.97
CA SER A 144 0.03 -25.23 5.61
C SER A 144 -0.60 -23.83 5.78
N ILE A 145 0.17 -22.84 6.25
CA ILE A 145 -0.32 -21.48 6.47
C ILE A 145 -0.88 -20.89 5.18
N TYR A 146 -2.07 -20.33 5.27
CA TYR A 146 -2.69 -19.52 4.24
C TYR A 146 -2.82 -18.09 4.72
N ILE A 147 -2.32 -17.19 3.89
CA ILE A 147 -2.29 -15.75 4.13
C ILE A 147 -3.37 -15.16 3.22
N LYS A 148 -4.59 -15.02 3.75
CA LYS A 148 -5.71 -14.40 3.05
C LYS A 148 -5.59 -12.88 3.14
N LYS A 149 -5.89 -12.18 2.06
CA LYS A 149 -5.74 -10.74 1.92
C LYS A 149 -6.98 -10.12 1.31
N GLU A 150 -7.41 -9.01 1.88
CA GLU A 150 -8.61 -8.33 1.46
C GLU A 150 -8.34 -6.82 1.43
N LEU A 151 -8.44 -6.24 0.23
CA LEU A 151 -8.44 -4.79 0.04
C LEU A 151 -9.81 -4.26 0.47
N LEU A 152 -9.88 -3.67 1.67
CA LEU A 152 -11.12 -3.18 2.26
C LEU A 152 -11.54 -1.83 1.67
N SER A 153 -10.57 -0.99 1.32
CA SER A 153 -10.82 0.32 0.73
C SER A 153 -9.66 0.75 -0.15
N LEU A 154 -9.99 1.38 -1.28
CA LEU A 154 -9.06 1.95 -2.23
C LEU A 154 -9.56 3.33 -2.67
N SER A 155 -8.77 4.37 -2.42
CA SER A 155 -8.97 5.71 -2.96
C SER A 155 -7.92 6.02 -4.02
N ASN A 156 -7.88 7.26 -4.52
CA ASN A 156 -6.84 7.71 -5.46
C ASN A 156 -5.43 7.68 -4.87
N ASN A 157 -5.30 7.72 -3.54
CA ASN A 157 -4.02 7.84 -2.86
C ASN A 157 -3.91 7.01 -1.59
N THR A 158 -4.91 6.25 -1.16
CA THR A 158 -4.85 5.47 0.07
C THR A 158 -5.42 4.08 -0.14
N ALA A 159 -4.80 3.08 0.46
CA ALA A 159 -5.27 1.70 0.46
C ALA A 159 -5.33 1.17 1.89
N LEU A 160 -6.44 0.52 2.26
CA LEU A 160 -6.61 -0.21 3.50
C LEU A 160 -6.71 -1.71 3.19
N VAL A 161 -5.77 -2.49 3.73
CA VAL A 161 -5.71 -3.94 3.53
C VAL A 161 -5.87 -4.65 4.86
N LYS A 162 -6.67 -5.71 4.84
CA LYS A 162 -6.80 -6.72 5.90
C LYS A 162 -6.04 -7.98 5.51
N VAL A 163 -5.36 -8.59 6.47
CA VAL A 163 -4.70 -9.89 6.34
C VAL A 163 -5.16 -10.82 7.44
N GLU A 164 -5.50 -12.04 7.06
CA GLU A 164 -5.91 -13.12 7.96
C GLU A 164 -5.00 -14.33 7.74
N LEU A 165 -4.45 -14.88 8.83
CA LEU A 165 -3.60 -16.07 8.80
C LEU A 165 -4.42 -17.28 9.22
N PHE A 166 -4.48 -18.30 8.36
CA PHE A 166 -5.19 -19.55 8.63
C PHE A 166 -4.24 -20.75 8.62
N ASP A 167 -4.39 -21.65 9.58
CA ASP A 167 -3.82 -22.99 9.51
C ASP A 167 -4.93 -24.04 9.63
N ASN A 168 -5.03 -24.93 8.64
CA ASN A 168 -6.04 -25.99 8.59
C ASN A 168 -7.48 -25.50 8.88
N GLY A 169 -7.83 -24.31 8.36
CA GLY A 169 -9.15 -23.68 8.54
C GLY A 169 -9.32 -22.87 9.83
N LYS A 170 -8.38 -22.95 10.77
CA LYS A 170 -8.39 -22.15 12.00
C LYS A 170 -7.74 -20.78 11.77
N LEU A 171 -8.44 -19.70 12.11
CA LEU A 171 -7.88 -18.35 12.13
C LEU A 171 -6.86 -18.24 13.28
N LEU A 172 -5.63 -17.85 12.95
CA LEU A 172 -4.53 -17.66 13.89
C LEU A 172 -4.32 -16.19 14.25
N ALA A 173 -4.38 -15.30 13.28
CA ALA A 173 -4.12 -13.88 13.45
C ALA A 173 -4.83 -13.04 12.40
N THR A 174 -5.15 -11.79 12.75
CA THR A 174 -5.74 -10.80 11.86
C THR A 174 -5.09 -9.46 12.08
N ALA A 175 -4.63 -8.83 11.01
CA ALA A 175 -4.11 -7.48 11.05
C ALA A 175 -4.62 -6.63 9.89
N HIS A 176 -4.52 -5.32 10.09
CA HIS A 176 -4.91 -4.31 9.11
C HIS A 176 -3.77 -3.33 8.94
N ALA A 177 -3.63 -2.75 7.75
CA ALA A 177 -2.75 -1.60 7.56
C ALA A 177 -3.30 -0.70 6.48
N SER A 178 -3.14 0.60 6.69
CA SER A 178 -3.42 1.63 5.70
C SER A 178 -2.10 2.27 5.26
N LYS A 179 -1.97 2.56 3.97
CA LYS A 179 -0.88 3.37 3.43
C LYS A 179 -1.43 4.40 2.46
N THR A 180 -0.87 5.60 2.56
CA THR A 180 -1.14 6.72 1.66
C THR A 180 0.05 6.92 0.73
N TYR A 181 -0.22 7.28 -0.52
CA TYR A 181 0.76 7.63 -1.52
C TYR A 181 1.73 8.68 -0.98
N CYS A 182 3.01 8.37 -1.07
CA CYS A 182 4.09 9.26 -0.69
C CYS A 182 5.21 9.13 -1.73
N HIS A 183 5.54 10.21 -2.43
CA HIS A 183 6.61 10.18 -3.45
C HIS A 183 8.02 10.22 -2.82
N ASN A 184 8.13 10.75 -1.60
CA ASN A 184 9.42 11.02 -0.96
C ASN A 184 9.95 9.82 -0.16
N GLU A 185 9.20 8.74 -0.07
CA GLU A 185 9.56 7.51 0.63
C GLU A 185 9.71 6.38 -0.38
N ASN A 186 10.83 5.66 -0.33
CA ASN A 186 11.09 4.54 -1.25
C ASN A 186 9.96 3.50 -1.20
N GLY A 187 9.24 3.34 -2.31
CA GLY A 187 8.11 2.42 -2.43
C GLY A 187 6.77 3.00 -1.96
N GLY A 188 6.75 4.24 -1.47
CA GLY A 188 5.55 4.98 -1.08
C GLY A 188 4.64 5.31 -2.26
N GLU A 189 5.17 5.27 -3.48
CA GLU A 189 4.42 5.35 -4.72
C GLU A 189 3.54 4.10 -4.94
N TYR A 190 3.91 2.94 -4.40
CA TYR A 190 3.16 1.68 -4.52
C TYR A 190 2.35 1.40 -3.24
N PHE A 191 1.52 2.36 -2.83
CA PHE A 191 0.82 2.33 -1.54
C PHE A 191 -0.10 1.11 -1.32
N VAL A 192 -0.63 0.48 -2.38
CA VAL A 192 -1.38 -0.79 -2.28
C VAL A 192 -0.45 -1.94 -1.86
N ASP A 193 0.66 -2.12 -2.57
CA ASP A 193 1.70 -3.13 -2.29
C ASP A 193 2.23 -2.94 -0.87
N TRP A 194 2.37 -1.68 -0.44
CA TRP A 194 2.88 -1.34 0.87
C TRP A 194 1.88 -1.60 1.99
N ALA A 195 0.60 -1.21 1.82
CA ALA A 195 -0.46 -1.50 2.78
C ALA A 195 -0.58 -3.02 3.00
N GLU A 196 -0.55 -3.79 1.91
CA GLU A 196 -0.54 -5.24 1.97
C GLU A 196 0.65 -5.79 2.76
N THR A 197 1.85 -5.32 2.43
CA THR A 197 3.10 -5.80 3.05
C THR A 197 3.11 -5.46 4.54
N ALA A 198 2.65 -4.26 4.92
CA ALA A 198 2.53 -3.83 6.30
C ALA A 198 1.50 -4.68 7.07
N ALA A 199 0.31 -4.90 6.51
CA ALA A 199 -0.71 -5.74 7.14
C ALA A 199 -0.22 -7.19 7.30
N THR A 200 0.49 -7.72 6.31
CA THR A 200 1.10 -9.06 6.36
C THR A 200 2.14 -9.15 7.46
N GLY A 201 3.06 -8.18 7.53
CA GLY A 201 4.07 -8.10 8.58
C GLY A 201 3.43 -8.08 9.97
N ARG A 202 2.42 -7.22 10.19
CA ARG A 202 1.70 -7.12 11.47
C ARG A 202 1.01 -8.43 11.86
N ALA A 203 0.35 -9.11 10.91
CA ALA A 203 -0.34 -10.38 11.21
C ALA A 203 0.66 -11.48 11.60
N ILE A 204 1.81 -11.54 10.92
CA ILE A 204 2.87 -12.50 11.21
C ILE A 204 3.53 -12.21 12.56
N SER A 205 3.73 -10.93 12.89
CA SER A 205 4.25 -10.50 14.19
C SER A 205 3.36 -10.88 15.37
N GLN A 206 2.03 -10.87 15.20
CA GLN A 206 1.10 -11.32 16.23
C GLN A 206 1.30 -12.81 16.61
N LEU A 207 1.93 -13.60 15.74
CA LEU A 207 2.28 -15.00 15.99
C LEU A 207 3.72 -15.19 16.52
N GLY A 208 4.44 -14.10 16.80
CA GLY A 208 5.79 -14.14 17.37
C GLY A 208 6.93 -14.25 16.35
N TYR A 209 6.63 -14.17 15.05
CA TYR A 209 7.64 -14.14 13.97
C TYR A 209 8.11 -12.70 13.72
N ASP A 210 8.68 -12.08 14.75
CA ASP A 210 9.21 -10.72 14.73
C ASP A 210 10.53 -10.64 15.52
N LEU A 211 11.04 -9.42 15.67
CA LEU A 211 12.14 -9.06 16.54
C LEU A 211 11.91 -9.55 17.97
N PRO A 212 12.98 -9.92 18.70
CA PRO A 212 12.93 -10.13 20.14
C PRO A 212 12.28 -8.95 20.89
N VAL A 213 11.59 -9.25 22.00
CA VAL A 213 10.79 -8.28 22.78
C VAL A 213 11.60 -7.07 23.25
N ASP A 214 12.90 -7.24 23.48
CA ASP A 214 13.85 -6.22 23.92
C ASP A 214 14.40 -5.33 22.80
N SER A 215 14.01 -5.59 21.54
CA SER A 215 14.52 -4.91 20.35
C SER A 215 13.43 -4.16 19.56
N SER A 216 12.17 -4.19 19.97
CA SER A 216 11.11 -3.40 19.33
C SER A 216 11.21 -1.92 19.72
N SER A 217 11.20 -1.02 18.74
CA SER A 217 11.07 0.43 19.00
C SER A 217 10.29 1.22 17.93
N ILE A 218 9.90 0.61 16.81
CA ILE A 218 9.22 1.33 15.69
C ILE A 218 7.72 1.57 15.96
N TYR A 219 7.10 0.78 16.85
CA TYR A 219 5.68 0.93 17.22
C TYR A 219 5.46 1.26 18.70
N ASP A 220 6.55 1.50 19.44
CA ASP A 220 6.55 1.85 20.85
C ASP A 220 6.57 3.37 21.07
N GLU A 221 5.92 4.13 20.19
CA GLU A 221 5.22 5.31 20.72
C GLU A 221 4.24 4.79 21.77
N PRO A 222 4.01 5.50 22.89
CA PRO A 222 3.05 5.06 23.90
C PRO A 222 1.64 5.10 23.32
N ILE A 223 1.30 4.09 22.52
CA ILE A 223 -0.07 3.67 22.31
C ILE A 223 -0.46 3.19 23.71
N ILE A 224 -1.14 4.06 24.45
CA ILE A 224 -1.77 3.74 25.72
C ILE A 224 -2.83 2.67 25.40
N SER A 225 -2.38 1.42 25.31
CA SER A 225 -3.20 0.25 24.98
C SER A 225 -3.88 -0.32 26.22
N ASP A 226 -3.30 -0.03 27.39
CA ASP A 226 -3.90 -0.37 28.67
C ASP A 226 -5.04 0.59 28.98
N ALA A 227 -6.17 0.04 29.42
CA ALA A 227 -7.21 0.86 30.04
C ALA A 227 -6.63 1.56 31.29
N PRO A 228 -6.92 2.86 31.50
CA PRO A 228 -6.40 3.57 32.65
C PRO A 228 -6.86 2.88 33.93
N LYS A 229 -5.90 2.49 34.79
CA LYS A 229 -6.22 2.04 36.14
C LYS A 229 -6.56 3.27 36.97
N PHE A 230 -7.83 3.42 37.33
CA PHE A 230 -8.23 4.40 38.33
C PHE A 230 -7.64 3.98 39.67
N VAL A 231 -6.59 4.68 40.11
CA VAL A 231 -6.10 4.57 41.48
C VAL A 231 -7.14 5.26 42.34
N ASN A 232 -7.97 4.49 43.05
CA ASN A 232 -8.97 5.04 43.93
C ASN A 232 -8.27 5.71 45.13
N THR A 233 -8.08 7.02 45.07
CA THR A 233 -7.55 7.80 46.20
C THR A 233 -8.66 8.27 47.13
N ASN A 234 -9.92 7.89 46.88
CA ASN A 234 -11.06 8.37 47.65
C ASN A 234 -11.84 7.19 48.29
N PRO A 235 -11.74 6.98 49.62
CA PRO A 235 -12.40 5.88 50.31
C PRO A 235 -13.95 5.91 50.24
N ASP A 236 -14.55 7.03 49.82
CA ASP A 236 -16.01 7.16 49.69
C ASP A 236 -16.59 6.49 48.43
N LEU A 237 -15.77 6.08 47.46
CA LEU A 237 -16.21 5.39 46.24
C LEU A 237 -16.51 3.89 46.47
N GLU A 238 -15.89 3.26 47.47
CA GLU A 238 -16.17 1.85 47.82
C GLU A 238 -17.61 1.68 48.31
N GLN A 239 -18.12 2.61 49.12
CA GLN A 239 -19.51 2.60 49.58
C GLN A 239 -20.53 2.79 48.44
N PHE A 240 -20.15 3.53 47.40
CA PHE A 240 -21.00 3.73 46.22
C PHE A 240 -21.05 2.47 45.32
N MET A 241 -19.92 1.77 45.19
CA MET A 241 -19.83 0.52 44.41
C MET A 241 -20.52 -0.66 45.12
N GLU A 242 -20.39 -0.79 46.45
CA GLU A 242 -21.12 -1.80 47.24
C GLU A 242 -22.64 -1.61 47.19
N ALA A 243 -23.11 -0.37 47.12
CA ALA A 243 -24.53 -0.08 46.96
C ALA A 243 -25.03 -0.46 45.55
N TYR A 244 -24.19 -0.31 44.52
CA TYR A 244 -24.54 -0.64 43.14
C TYR A 244 -24.66 -2.15 42.91
N ASP A 245 -23.71 -2.94 43.44
CA ASP A 245 -23.69 -4.39 43.31
C ASP A 245 -24.83 -5.11 44.07
N ASN A 246 -25.38 -4.48 45.10
CA ASN A 246 -26.44 -5.06 45.94
C ASN A 246 -27.87 -4.64 45.56
N THR A 247 -28.06 -3.89 44.48
CA THR A 247 -29.40 -3.52 44.01
C THR A 247 -29.91 -4.57 43.01
N PRO A 248 -31.07 -5.22 43.21
CA PRO A 248 -31.63 -6.12 42.21
C PRO A 248 -31.86 -5.35 40.90
N GLN A 249 -31.13 -5.69 39.85
CA GLN A 249 -31.30 -5.12 38.51
C GLN A 249 -32.61 -5.63 37.89
N ASN A 250 -33.74 -5.10 38.34
CA ASN A 250 -34.98 -5.15 37.58
C ASN A 250 -35.04 -3.88 36.72
N LEU A 251 -34.33 -3.91 35.60
CA LEU A 251 -34.51 -2.93 34.54
C LEU A 251 -35.75 -3.36 33.71
N PRO A 252 -36.79 -2.52 33.59
CA PRO A 252 -37.87 -2.79 32.66
C PRO A 252 -37.29 -2.86 31.24
N ALA A 253 -37.76 -3.83 30.45
CA ALA A 253 -37.34 -3.98 29.06
C ALA A 253 -37.70 -2.70 28.28
N GLU A 254 -36.71 -1.85 28.02
CA GLU A 254 -36.86 -0.72 27.13
C GLU A 254 -37.05 -1.26 25.71
N LYS A 255 -38.13 -0.79 25.07
CA LYS A 255 -38.43 -1.05 23.67
C LYS A 255 -37.25 -0.61 22.79
N PRO A 256 -36.96 -1.29 21.67
CA PRO A 256 -35.87 -0.89 20.80
C PRO A 256 -36.18 0.51 20.25
N GLU A 257 -35.33 1.48 20.57
CA GLU A 257 -35.33 2.77 19.91
C GLU A 257 -34.93 2.57 18.44
N GLU A 258 -35.68 3.21 17.54
CA GLU A 258 -35.46 3.16 16.10
C GLU A 258 -34.05 3.68 15.78
N LYS A 259 -33.30 2.90 14.99
CA LYS A 259 -32.00 3.33 14.47
C LYS A 259 -32.20 4.59 13.64
N GLU A 260 -31.61 5.70 14.05
CA GLU A 260 -31.44 6.85 13.18
C GLU A 260 -30.62 6.41 11.96
N THR A 261 -31.29 6.33 10.82
CA THR A 261 -30.67 6.17 9.50
C THR A 261 -29.91 7.45 9.19
N PHE A 262 -28.58 7.37 9.20
CA PHE A 262 -27.74 8.41 8.63
C PHE A 262 -27.82 8.32 7.10
N ASP A 263 -28.68 9.15 6.52
CA ASP A 263 -28.70 9.42 5.08
C ASP A 263 -27.42 10.18 4.70
N PHE A 264 -26.53 9.52 3.95
CA PHE A 264 -25.41 10.18 3.29
C PHE A 264 -25.97 10.86 2.04
N GLU A 265 -26.30 12.16 2.14
CA GLU A 265 -26.60 12.95 0.95
C GLU A 265 -25.39 12.93 0.01
N GLN A 266 -25.60 12.34 -1.17
CA GLN A 266 -24.67 12.33 -2.28
C GLN A 266 -24.56 13.77 -2.82
N LYS A 267 -23.62 14.58 -2.29
CA LYS A 267 -23.28 15.85 -2.93
C LYS A 267 -22.38 15.61 -4.13
N SER A 268 -23.00 15.45 -5.28
CA SER A 268 -22.38 15.60 -6.59
C SER A 268 -22.15 17.10 -6.86
N ASP A 269 -21.07 17.67 -6.34
CA ASP A 269 -20.61 18.99 -6.76
C ASP A 269 -19.32 18.84 -7.57
N VAL A 270 -19.47 18.62 -8.88
CA VAL A 270 -18.41 18.88 -9.85
C VAL A 270 -18.28 20.40 -9.95
N GLN A 271 -17.34 21.00 -9.23
CA GLN A 271 -16.94 22.38 -9.50
C GLN A 271 -16.00 22.41 -10.71
N VAL A 272 -16.54 22.86 -11.83
CA VAL A 272 -15.76 23.29 -12.99
C VAL A 272 -14.92 24.49 -12.54
N ILE A 273 -13.60 24.34 -12.50
CA ILE A 273 -12.68 25.42 -12.14
C ILE A 273 -12.59 26.38 -13.34
N SER A 274 -13.14 27.58 -13.17
CA SER A 274 -12.95 28.70 -14.09
C SER A 274 -11.76 29.56 -13.65
N PHE A 275 -10.79 29.76 -14.54
CA PHE A 275 -9.76 30.78 -14.36
C PHE A 275 -10.38 32.15 -14.69
N GLU A 276 -10.35 33.11 -13.77
CA GLU A 276 -10.63 34.50 -14.13
C GLU A 276 -9.45 35.04 -14.93
N ILE A 277 -9.57 34.95 -16.26
CA ILE A 277 -8.67 35.61 -17.18
C ILE A 277 -9.13 37.07 -17.22
N ASN A 278 -8.27 38.02 -16.84
CA ASN A 278 -8.57 39.45 -16.96
C ASN A 278 -9.12 39.74 -18.36
N GLU A 279 -10.25 40.46 -18.43
CA GLU A 279 -10.95 40.79 -19.67
C GLU A 279 -9.97 41.36 -20.70
N GLY A 280 -9.81 40.64 -21.83
CA GLY A 280 -8.99 41.07 -22.96
C GLY A 280 -7.80 40.19 -23.32
N THR A 281 -7.57 39.06 -22.63
CA THR A 281 -6.47 38.13 -23.01
C THR A 281 -7.05 36.83 -23.57
N ASP A 282 -6.84 36.57 -24.86
CA ASP A 282 -7.20 35.28 -25.47
C ASP A 282 -6.34 34.16 -24.83
N PRO A 283 -6.95 33.11 -24.24
CA PRO A 283 -6.22 31.99 -23.65
C PRO A 283 -5.29 31.27 -24.63
N ASN A 284 -5.47 31.44 -25.94
CA ASN A 284 -4.58 30.89 -26.98
C ASN A 284 -3.37 31.79 -27.30
N GLU A 285 -3.39 33.06 -26.90
CA GLU A 285 -2.33 34.07 -27.14
C GLU A 285 -1.65 34.53 -25.83
N LEU A 286 -1.37 33.61 -24.91
CA LEU A 286 -0.49 33.90 -23.77
C LEU A 286 0.94 34.12 -24.27
N SER A 287 1.31 35.39 -24.48
CA SER A 287 2.69 35.80 -24.70
C SER A 287 3.53 35.56 -23.45
N LEU A 288 4.84 35.37 -23.65
CA LEU A 288 5.85 35.18 -22.61
C LEU A 288 5.74 36.20 -21.47
N ASP A 289 5.57 37.48 -21.81
CA ASP A 289 5.47 38.57 -20.83
C ASP A 289 4.18 38.50 -20.00
N ASN A 290 3.09 37.98 -20.57
CA ASN A 290 1.80 37.89 -19.88
C ASN A 290 1.73 36.69 -18.91
N ALA A 291 2.43 35.59 -19.21
CA ALA A 291 2.46 34.40 -18.35
C ALA A 291 3.15 34.68 -17.00
N PHE A 292 4.13 35.58 -16.98
CA PHE A 292 4.85 35.97 -15.76
C PHE A 292 3.97 36.64 -14.71
N HIS A 293 2.89 37.30 -15.14
CA HIS A 293 1.99 38.06 -14.27
C HIS A 293 0.75 37.27 -13.82
N LEU A 294 0.61 36.00 -14.24
CA LEU A 294 -0.49 35.14 -13.79
C LEU A 294 -0.36 34.86 -12.29
N LYS A 295 -1.49 34.92 -11.60
CA LYS A 295 -1.62 34.70 -10.16
C LYS A 295 -2.59 33.55 -9.92
N PRO A 296 -2.15 32.40 -9.40
CA PRO A 296 -3.08 31.36 -8.98
C PRO A 296 -3.92 31.87 -7.82
N ASN A 297 -5.20 31.52 -7.76
CA ASN A 297 -6.11 31.92 -6.68
C ASN A 297 -6.26 30.84 -5.58
N PHE A 298 -5.37 29.84 -5.58
CA PHE A 298 -5.42 28.69 -4.67
C PHE A 298 -4.03 28.30 -4.16
N GLY A 299 -4.00 27.57 -3.04
CA GLY A 299 -2.78 26.98 -2.48
C GLY A 299 -1.83 27.99 -1.80
N LYS A 300 -0.64 27.50 -1.41
CA LYS A 300 0.38 28.25 -0.66
C LYS A 300 0.89 29.50 -1.39
N TYR A 301 0.82 29.53 -2.71
CA TYR A 301 1.30 30.61 -3.57
C TYR A 301 0.16 31.45 -4.16
N ALA A 302 -1.04 31.38 -3.57
CA ALA A 302 -2.17 32.17 -4.00
C ALA A 302 -1.82 33.67 -4.05
N ASN A 303 -2.22 34.34 -5.13
CA ASN A 303 -2.00 35.76 -5.40
C ASN A 303 -0.54 36.18 -5.64
N GLN A 304 0.40 35.24 -5.76
CA GLN A 304 1.79 35.52 -6.12
C GLN A 304 2.01 35.34 -7.64
N GLU A 305 2.85 36.16 -8.25
CA GLU A 305 3.13 36.08 -9.69
C GLU A 305 4.01 34.86 -9.99
N LEU A 306 3.73 34.15 -11.08
CA LEU A 306 4.50 32.94 -11.46
C LEU A 306 6.01 33.20 -11.60
N ARG A 307 6.41 34.42 -11.99
CA ARG A 307 7.83 34.80 -12.07
C ARG A 307 8.55 34.80 -10.72
N ASP A 308 7.82 35.10 -9.64
CA ASP A 308 8.39 35.23 -8.30
C ASP A 308 8.50 33.84 -7.62
N ILE A 309 7.86 32.83 -8.22
CA ILE A 309 7.83 31.44 -7.75
C ILE A 309 8.92 30.59 -8.43
N ALA A 310 9.37 30.95 -9.64
CA ALA A 310 10.20 30.10 -10.46
C ALA A 310 11.69 30.51 -10.49
N GLU A 311 12.58 29.59 -10.09
CA GLU A 311 14.01 29.70 -10.40
C GLU A 311 14.24 29.43 -11.90
N ALA A 312 15.11 30.22 -12.55
CA ALA A 312 15.17 30.46 -14.00
C ALA A 312 15.49 29.26 -14.93
N GLY A 313 15.45 28.02 -14.45
CA GLY A 313 15.64 26.79 -15.24
C GLY A 313 14.34 26.14 -15.76
N ASP A 314 13.24 26.25 -15.02
CA ASP A 314 12.07 25.38 -15.23
C ASP A 314 10.99 25.96 -16.16
N LEU A 315 10.87 27.29 -16.21
CA LEU A 315 9.87 27.97 -17.05
C LEU A 315 10.20 27.91 -18.55
N ASN A 316 11.49 27.94 -18.92
CA ASN A 316 11.93 27.84 -20.31
C ASN A 316 11.64 26.44 -20.90
N TRP A 317 11.64 25.40 -20.06
CA TRP A 317 11.25 24.05 -20.42
C TRP A 317 9.73 23.92 -20.57
N LEU A 318 8.95 24.44 -19.61
CA LEU A 318 7.48 24.49 -19.69
C LEU A 318 7.01 25.21 -20.96
N LEU A 319 7.70 26.28 -21.34
CA LEU A 319 7.38 27.05 -22.53
C LEU A 319 7.66 26.28 -23.82
N LYS A 320 8.84 25.64 -23.94
CA LYS A 320 9.20 24.77 -25.08
C LYS A 320 8.20 23.62 -25.25
N MET A 321 7.77 23.03 -24.14
CA MET A 321 6.77 21.95 -24.16
C MET A 321 5.38 22.45 -24.55
N SER A 322 4.99 23.66 -24.12
CA SER A 322 3.71 24.26 -24.56
C SER A 322 3.68 24.55 -26.06
N THR A 323 4.78 25.04 -26.64
CA THR A 323 4.89 25.29 -28.08
C THR A 323 4.87 23.99 -28.87
N LEU A 324 5.63 22.99 -28.44
CA LEU A 324 5.68 21.65 -29.06
C LEU A 324 4.31 20.94 -29.02
N MET A 325 3.56 21.11 -27.93
CA MET A 325 2.23 20.52 -27.76
C MET A 325 1.13 21.27 -28.54
N LYS A 326 1.24 22.60 -28.71
CA LYS A 326 0.34 23.36 -29.60
C LYS A 326 0.50 22.96 -31.07
N GLU A 327 1.73 22.67 -31.50
CA GLU A 327 2.00 22.19 -32.86
C GLU A 327 1.56 20.74 -33.09
N THR A 328 1.60 19.89 -32.05
CA THR A 328 1.32 18.45 -32.17
C THR A 328 -0.14 18.09 -31.82
N TYR A 329 -0.78 18.81 -30.90
CA TYR A 329 -2.12 18.50 -30.37
C TYR A 329 -2.89 19.79 -29.99
N PRO A 330 -3.51 20.48 -30.98
CA PRO A 330 -4.13 21.79 -30.78
C PRO A 330 -5.36 21.80 -29.84
N LEU A 331 -5.86 20.63 -29.42
CA LEU A 331 -7.07 20.50 -28.60
C LEU A 331 -6.81 20.32 -27.09
N LEU A 332 -5.55 20.25 -26.64
CA LEU A 332 -5.22 19.82 -25.26
C LEU A 332 -4.37 20.80 -24.44
N ALA A 333 -4.05 22.00 -24.94
CA ALA A 333 -3.04 22.84 -24.30
C ALA A 333 -3.62 24.16 -23.74
N SER A 334 -3.98 24.17 -22.45
CA SER A 334 -3.83 25.40 -21.66
C SER A 334 -2.60 25.25 -20.76
N GLY A 335 -1.69 26.23 -20.80
CA GLY A 335 -0.43 26.20 -20.04
C GLY A 335 -0.64 26.12 -18.52
N ALA A 336 -1.85 26.40 -18.04
CA ALA A 336 -2.24 26.29 -16.63
C ALA A 336 -2.25 24.84 -16.12
N ASP A 337 -2.61 23.85 -16.95
CA ASP A 337 -2.63 22.43 -16.52
C ASP A 337 -1.21 21.88 -16.27
N MET A 338 -0.21 22.47 -16.93
CA MET A 338 1.19 22.07 -16.80
C MET A 338 1.83 22.62 -15.52
N VAL A 339 1.56 23.88 -15.16
CA VAL A 339 2.05 24.48 -13.91
C VAL A 339 1.45 23.77 -12.69
N TYR A 340 0.19 23.32 -12.78
CA TYR A 340 -0.49 22.53 -11.74
C TYR A 340 0.20 21.18 -11.47
N ARG A 341 0.76 20.53 -12.49
CA ARG A 341 1.42 19.21 -12.36
C ARG A 341 2.87 19.29 -11.90
N TYR A 342 3.54 20.44 -12.08
CA TYR A 342 4.94 20.60 -11.72
C TYR A 342 5.15 21.08 -10.26
N TYR A 343 4.18 21.80 -9.69
CA TYR A 343 4.25 22.30 -8.31
C TYR A 343 3.44 21.48 -7.29
N LYS A 344 3.02 20.27 -7.67
CA LYS A 344 2.47 19.26 -6.77
C LYS A 344 3.50 18.15 -6.60
#